data_AF-M2PZC1-F1
#
_entry.id   AF-M2PZC1-F1
#
_cell.length_a   1.000
_cell.length_b   1.000
_cell.length_c   1.000
_cell.angle_alpha   90.00
_cell.angle_beta   90.00
_cell.angle_gamma   90.00
#
_symmetry.space_group_name_H-M   'P 1'
#
loop_
_entity.id
_entity.type
_entity.pdbx_description
1 polymer ?
#
loop_
_entity_poly.entity_id
_entity_poly.type
_entity_poly.pdbx_seq_one_letter_code
_entity_poly.pdbx_strand_id
1 'polypeptide(L)' 'MLRRFAERTRAAAEPEHVEAHEMLGGPAQLAAMYDRLVELVATRPKAAVVRTGHGLIRQAYEGLLEQLA' A
#
# COMPACT_ATOMS: atom_id res chain seq x y z
N MET A 1 2.15 11.02 30.54
CA MET A 1 1.87 9.57 30.56
C MET A 1 1.21 9.08 29.28
N LEU A 2 0.10 9.67 28.81
CA LEU A 2 -0.63 9.23 27.60
C LEU A 2 0.19 9.17 26.30
N ARG A 3 1.13 10.11 26.09
CA ARG A 3 1.95 10.19 24.86
C ARG A 3 2.86 8.96 24.67
N ARG A 4 3.51 8.51 25.75
CA ARG A 4 4.39 7.32 25.74
C ARG A 4 3.61 6.03 25.49
N PHE A 5 2.37 5.93 25.96
CA PHE A 5 1.51 4.78 25.66
C PHE A 5 1.03 4.79 24.21
N ALA A 6 0.65 5.93 23.66
CA ALA A 6 0.29 6.06 22.25
C ALA A 6 1.45 5.71 21.30
N GLU A 7 2.67 6.14 21.63
CA GLU A 7 3.89 5.77 20.90
C GLU A 7 4.16 4.26 20.98
N ARG A 8 3.94 3.64 22.16
CA ARG A 8 4.14 2.20 22.35
C ARG A 8 3.08 1.34 21.65
N THR A 9 1.84 1.81 21.58
CA THR A 9 0.76 1.15 20.81
C THR A 9 1.01 1.28 19.31
N ARG A 10 1.54 2.42 18.84
CA ARG A 10 1.97 2.59 17.45
C ARG A 10 3.14 1.65 17.09
N ALA A 11 4.11 1.48 17.99
CA ALA A 11 5.24 0.56 17.83
C ALA A 11 4.87 -0.93 17.98
N ALA A 12 3.71 -1.24 18.54
CA ALA A 12 3.19 -2.62 18.68
C ALA A 12 2.34 -3.07 17.49
N ALA A 13 1.93 -2.15 16.61
CA ALA A 13 1.53 -2.49 15.26
C ALA A 13 2.80 -2.78 14.48
N GLU A 14 2.93 -4.01 13.98
CA GLU A 14 4.04 -4.61 13.22
C GLU A 14 5.16 -3.63 12.83
N PRO A 15 6.41 -3.82 13.30
CA PRO A 15 7.51 -2.87 13.12
C PRO A 15 7.74 -2.39 11.67
N GLU A 16 7.50 -3.29 10.71
CA GLU A 16 7.52 -3.01 9.26
C GLU A 16 6.50 -1.95 8.82
N HIS A 17 5.35 -1.85 9.48
CA HIS A 17 4.35 -0.81 9.22
C HIS A 17 4.73 0.55 9.81
N VAL A 18 5.51 0.57 10.89
CA VAL A 18 6.01 1.82 11.50
C VAL A 18 7.16 2.40 10.69
N GLU A 19 8.09 1.56 10.25
CA GLU A 19 9.20 1.98 9.41
C GLU A 19 8.69 2.49 8.05
N ALA A 20 7.73 1.80 7.44
CA ALA A 20 7.06 2.29 6.24
C ALA A 20 6.31 3.62 6.45
N HIS A 21 5.70 3.82 7.62
CA HIS A 21 5.01 5.08 7.96
C HIS A 21 5.96 6.27 8.01
N GLU A 22 7.15 6.08 8.58
CA GLU A 22 8.18 7.12 8.66
C GLU A 22 8.86 7.37 7.31
N MET A 23 9.13 6.32 6.52
CA MET A 23 9.80 6.44 5.23
C MET A 23 8.92 7.01 4.11
N LEU A 24 7.60 6.76 4.13
CA LEU A 24 6.68 7.14 3.05
C LEU A 24 5.89 8.43 3.34
N GLY A 25 6.24 9.15 4.42
CA GLY A 25 5.64 10.44 4.77
C GLY A 25 4.20 10.35 5.32
N GLY A 26 3.81 9.17 5.81
CA GLY A 26 2.53 8.93 6.48
C GLY A 26 1.30 8.86 5.56
N PRO A 27 0.08 8.72 6.14
CA PRO A 27 -1.14 8.37 5.41
C PRO A 27 -1.57 9.41 4.38
N ALA A 28 -1.37 10.71 4.65
CA ALA A 28 -1.73 11.77 3.73
C ALA A 28 -0.87 11.74 2.46
N GLN A 29 0.43 11.47 2.61
CA GLN A 29 1.34 11.35 1.48
C GLN A 29 1.05 10.07 0.67
N LEU A 30 0.75 8.96 1.34
CA LEU A 30 0.31 7.72 0.68
C LEU A 30 -0.99 7.91 -0.12
N ALA A 31 -1.98 8.62 0.43
CA ALA A 31 -3.20 8.96 -0.28
C ALA A 31 -2.90 9.81 -1.53
N ALA A 32 -2.09 10.86 -1.40
CA ALA A 32 -1.69 11.68 -2.54
C ALA A 32 -0.90 10.91 -3.60
N MET A 33 -0.08 9.94 -3.20
CA MET A 33 0.61 9.04 -4.14
C MET A 33 -0.37 8.13 -4.88
N TYR A 34 -1.38 7.61 -4.18
CA TYR A 34 -2.44 6.79 -4.78
C TYR A 34 -3.25 7.59 -5.80
N ASP A 35 -3.65 8.82 -5.47
CA ASP A 35 -4.41 9.69 -6.39
C ASP A 35 -3.64 9.93 -7.70
N ARG A 36 -2.33 10.23 -7.60
CA ARG A 36 -1.45 10.37 -8.78
C ARG A 36 -1.33 9.09 -9.60
N LEU A 37 -1.32 7.92 -8.95
CA LEU A 37 -1.30 6.64 -9.65
C LEU A 37 -2.60 6.42 -10.42
N VAL A 38 -3.75 6.75 -9.82
CA VAL A 38 -5.07 6.64 -10.46
C VAL A 38 -5.15 7.55 -11.70
N GLU A 39 -4.70 8.80 -11.58
CA GLU A 39 -4.60 9.73 -12.71
C GLU A 39 -3.71 9.16 -13.82
N LEU A 40 -2.55 8.60 -13.46
CA LEU A 40 -1.62 8.00 -14.44
C LEU A 40 -2.24 6.80 -15.16
N VAL A 41 -2.94 5.91 -14.44
CA VAL A 41 -3.63 4.76 -15.03
C VAL A 41 -4.68 5.22 -16.04
N ALA A 42 -5.45 6.27 -15.73
CA ALA A 42 -6.45 6.82 -16.65
C ALA A 42 -5.85 7.28 -17.99
N THR A 43 -4.58 7.69 -18.02
CA THR A 43 -3.88 8.11 -19.25
C THR A 43 -3.26 6.96 -20.03
N ARG A 44 -3.28 5.73 -19.52
CA ARG A 44 -2.59 4.57 -20.09
C ARG A 44 -3.58 3.45 -20.43
N PRO A 45 -4.06 3.36 -21.67
CA PRO A 45 -5.10 2.40 -22.06
C PRO A 45 -4.69 0.92 -21.96
N LYS A 46 -3.40 0.63 -21.76
CA LYS A 46 -2.87 -0.72 -21.54
C LYS A 46 -2.42 -0.98 -20.10
N ALA A 47 -2.65 -0.05 -19.18
CA ALA A 47 -2.33 -0.28 -17.77
C ALA A 47 -3.29 -1.30 -17.19
N ALA A 48 -2.75 -2.31 -16.52
CA ALA A 48 -3.50 -3.33 -15.80
C ALA A 48 -3.30 -3.14 -14.29
N VAL A 49 -4.38 -3.28 -13.51
CA VAL A 49 -4.35 -3.16 -12.05
C VAL A 49 -4.68 -4.51 -11.44
N VAL A 50 -3.69 -5.13 -10.80
CA VAL A 50 -3.84 -6.40 -10.08
C VAL A 50 -4.00 -6.10 -8.59
N ARG A 51 -5.14 -6.48 -8.00
CA ARG A 51 -5.36 -6.33 -6.56
C ARG A 51 -4.68 -7.46 -5.82
N THR A 52 -3.90 -7.13 -4.78
CA THR A 52 -3.18 -8.09 -3.96
C THR A 52 -3.59 -7.96 -2.49
N GLY A 53 -3.36 -9.02 -1.72
CA GLY A 53 -3.56 -9.04 -0.26
C GLY A 53 -2.42 -9.77 0.42
N HIS A 54 -2.14 -9.41 1.67
CA HIS A 54 -1.06 -10.02 2.45
C HIS A 54 -1.28 -11.54 2.57
N GLY A 55 -0.23 -12.33 2.29
CA GLY A 55 -0.28 -13.80 2.29
C GLY A 55 -0.98 -14.45 1.09
N LEU A 56 -1.67 -13.69 0.23
CA LEU A 56 -2.43 -14.20 -0.91
C LEU A 56 -1.60 -14.26 -2.20
N ILE A 57 -0.39 -14.81 -2.10
CA ILE A 57 0.62 -14.79 -3.18
C ILE A 57 0.09 -15.43 -4.46
N ARG A 58 -0.53 -16.61 -4.36
CA ARG A 58 -1.04 -17.34 -5.54
C ARG A 58 -2.09 -16.53 -6.30
N GLN A 59 -3.04 -15.93 -5.57
CA GLN A 59 -4.10 -15.12 -6.15
C GLN A 59 -3.55 -13.87 -6.85
N ALA A 60 -2.49 -13.27 -6.31
CA ALA A 60 -1.81 -12.15 -6.97
C ALA A 60 -1.19 -12.55 -8.32
N TYR A 61 -0.56 -13.73 -8.39
CA TYR A 61 0.00 -14.24 -9.64
C TYR A 61 -1.07 -14.64 -10.65
N GLU A 62 -2.14 -15.29 -10.21
CA GLU A 62 -3.29 -15.63 -11.08
C GLU A 62 -3.90 -14.37 -11.68
N GLY A 63 -4.17 -13.35 -10.85
CA GLY A 63 -4.71 -12.07 -11.32
C GLY A 63 -3.75 -11.32 -12.27
N LEU A 64 -2.44 -11.48 -12.13
CA LEU A 64 -1.48 -10.94 -13.10
C LEU A 64 -1.56 -11.67 -14.44
N LEU A 65 -1.60 -13.00 -14.43
CA LEU A 65 -1.67 -13.81 -15.65
C LEU A 65 -2.96 -13.53 -16.44
N GLU A 66 -4.08 -13.32 -15.76
CA GLU A 66 -5.36 -12.93 -16.37
C GLU A 66 -5.29 -11.61 -17.15
N GLN A 67 -4.44 -10.67 -16.72
CA GLN A 67 -4.28 -9.38 -17.40
C GLN A 67 -3.31 -9.44 -18.60
N LEU A 68 -2.59 -10.54 -18.77
CA LEU A 68 -1.63 -10.77 -19.86
C LEU A 68 -2.21 -11.65 -20.98
N ALA A 69 -3.35 -12.30 -20.74
CA ALA A 69 -4.07 -13.13 -21.70
C ALA A 69 -4.94 -12.30 -22.65
#